data_AF-A0A4R4GBE9-F1
#
_entry.id   AF-A0A4R4GBE9-F1
#
_cell.length_a   1.000
_cell.length_b   1.000
_cell.length_c   1.000
_cell.angle_alpha   90.00
_cell.angle_beta   90.00
_cell.angle_gamma   90.00
#
_symmetry.space_group_name_H-M   'P 1'
#
loop_
_entity.id
_entity.type
_entity.pdbx_description
1 polymer ?
#
loop_
_entity_poly.entity_id
_entity_poly.type
_entity_poly.pdbx_seq_one_letter_code
_entity_poly.pdbx_strand_id
1 'polypeptide(L)'
;MKPKNNTEVRKAYLRFAGYLTCCTILAVSIFACFLKTSGIEVKRITEQALEYDHIYAKELSLSNSMDSIYQYMKLMNTSPQINDKLLQSVVSTRKMNLLKYVQDMDTKDCRLYRQLLENLNIFLGVKDSIRLLNIQEEMVKKDLMQCIQDNWKTRRNLNVGSGGNKQ
;
A
#
# COMPACT_ATOMS: atom_id res chain seq x y z
N MET A 1 -38.23 27.47 -78.35
CA MET A 1 -39.56 27.36 -77.74
C MET A 1 -39.40 27.13 -76.24
N LYS A 2 -39.94 27.99 -75.37
CA LYS A 2 -39.97 27.73 -73.90
C LYS A 2 -41.18 26.83 -73.59
N PRO A 3 -41.01 25.73 -72.84
CA PRO A 3 -42.12 24.83 -72.54
C PRO A 3 -43.18 25.56 -71.71
N LYS A 4 -44.46 25.34 -72.04
CA LYS A 4 -45.63 25.99 -71.42
C LYS A 4 -45.71 25.78 -69.90
N ASN A 5 -45.03 24.75 -69.38
CA ASN A 5 -44.99 24.41 -67.96
C ASN A 5 -43.72 24.86 -67.19
N ASN A 6 -42.92 25.78 -67.75
CA ASN A 6 -41.65 26.17 -67.16
C ASN A 6 -41.77 26.81 -65.74
N THR A 7 -42.91 27.40 -65.42
CA THR A 7 -43.17 28.09 -64.15
C THR A 7 -43.46 27.09 -63.03
N GLU A 8 -44.24 26.05 -63.29
CA GLU A 8 -44.49 24.98 -62.31
C GLU A 8 -43.24 24.17 -62.03
N VAL A 9 -42.49 23.82 -63.08
CA VAL A 9 -41.22 23.10 -62.96
C VAL A 9 -40.23 23.92 -62.12
N ARG A 10 -40.08 25.22 -62.40
CA ARG A 10 -39.21 26.10 -61.61
C ARG A 10 -39.66 26.22 -60.15
N LYS A 11 -40.97 26.28 -59.88
CA LYS A 11 -41.53 26.31 -58.52
C LYS A 11 -41.28 24.99 -57.77
N ALA A 12 -41.38 23.85 -58.44
CA ALA A 12 -41.09 22.53 -57.87
C ALA A 12 -39.60 22.38 -57.53
N TYR A 13 -38.70 22.79 -58.43
CA TYR A 13 -37.26 22.82 -58.15
C TYR A 13 -36.91 23.75 -56.99
N LEU A 14 -37.56 24.91 -56.88
CA LEU A 14 -37.30 25.86 -55.80
C LEU A 14 -37.76 25.32 -54.43
N ARG A 15 -38.91 24.62 -54.39
CA ARG A 15 -39.36 23.89 -53.19
C ARG A 15 -38.40 22.76 -52.82
N PHE A 16 -38.00 21.94 -53.79
CA PHE A 16 -37.04 20.86 -53.57
C PHE A 16 -35.69 21.38 -53.06
N ALA A 17 -35.15 22.43 -53.67
CA ALA A 17 -33.92 23.08 -53.24
C ALA A 17 -34.05 23.65 -51.81
N GLY A 18 -35.19 24.23 -51.46
CA GLY A 18 -35.49 24.67 -50.10
C GLY A 18 -35.46 23.54 -49.08
N TYR A 19 -36.15 22.42 -49.36
CA TYR A 19 -36.14 21.24 -48.49
C TYR A 19 -34.75 20.62 -48.36
N LEU A 20 -33.99 20.51 -49.45
CA LEU A 20 -32.63 19.98 -49.45
C LEU A 20 -31.67 20.86 -48.63
N THR A 21 -31.79 22.19 -48.77
CA THR A 21 -30.98 23.14 -47.99
C THR A 21 -31.33 23.08 -46.50
N CYS A 22 -32.63 22.98 -46.17
CA CYS A 22 -33.06 22.80 -44.78
C CYS A 22 -32.53 21.50 -44.18
N CYS A 23 -32.62 20.39 -44.93
CA CYS A 23 -32.14 19.07 -44.50
C CYS A 23 -30.62 19.07 -44.26
N THR A 24 -29.84 19.68 -45.16
CA THR A 24 -28.39 19.78 -45.01
C THR A 24 -27.97 20.64 -43.81
N ILE A 25 -28.62 21.79 -43.59
CA ILE A 25 -28.37 22.63 -42.41
C ILE A 25 -28.70 21.87 -41.12
N LEU A 26 -29.81 21.15 -41.10
CA LEU A 26 -30.22 20.35 -39.93
C LEU A 26 -29.22 19.22 -39.65
N ALA A 27 -28.77 18.50 -40.68
CA ALA A 27 -27.75 17.46 -40.54
C ALA A 27 -26.42 18.00 -40.00
N VAL A 28 -25.93 19.13 -40.55
CA VAL A 28 -24.70 19.78 -40.08
C VAL A 28 -24.85 20.27 -38.64
N SER A 29 -26.02 20.81 -38.29
CA SER A 29 -26.31 21.30 -36.93
C SER A 29 -26.30 20.15 -35.91
N ILE A 30 -26.95 19.02 -36.22
CA ILE A 30 -26.95 17.82 -35.36
C ILE A 30 -25.52 17.29 -35.18
N PHE A 31 -24.76 17.20 -36.27
CA PHE A 31 -23.38 16.71 -36.20
C PHE A 31 -22.47 17.65 -35.40
N ALA A 32 -22.61 18.96 -35.57
CA ALA A 32 -21.88 19.95 -34.79
C ALA A 32 -22.22 19.88 -33.29
N CYS A 33 -23.51 19.69 -32.95
CA CYS A 33 -23.94 19.46 -31.57
C CYS A 33 -23.33 18.18 -31.00
N PHE A 34 -23.32 17.09 -31.77
CA PHE A 34 -22.71 15.82 -31.34
C PHE A 34 -21.21 15.97 -31.04
N LEU A 35 -20.44 16.61 -31.93
CA LEU A 35 -19.00 16.84 -31.71
C LEU A 35 -18.74 17.70 -30.47
N LYS A 36 -19.55 18.74 -30.24
CA LYS A 36 -19.43 19.57 -29.02
C LYS A 36 -19.73 18.78 -27.75
N THR A 37 -20.82 18.02 -27.73
CA THR A 37 -21.19 17.19 -26.57
C THR A 37 -20.12 16.15 -26.29
N SER A 38 -19.65 15.44 -27.32
CA SER A 38 -18.59 14.44 -27.18
C SER A 38 -17.29 15.04 -26.63
N GLY A 39 -16.89 16.24 -27.08
CA GLY A 39 -15.71 16.92 -26.55
C GLY A 39 -15.82 17.25 -25.05
N ILE A 40 -17.00 17.66 -24.58
CA ILE A 40 -17.25 17.94 -23.16
C ILE A 40 -17.24 16.64 -22.34
N GLU A 41 -17.88 15.58 -22.85
CA GLU A 41 -17.91 14.29 -22.18
C GLU A 41 -16.52 13.68 -22.03
N VAL A 42 -15.73 13.68 -23.11
CA VAL A 42 -14.34 13.20 -23.08
C VAL A 42 -13.53 14.00 -22.06
N LYS A 43 -13.65 15.34 -22.07
CA LYS A 43 -12.96 16.19 -21.10
C LYS A 43 -13.33 15.82 -19.66
N ARG A 44 -14.62 15.63 -19.37
CA ARG A 44 -15.08 15.23 -18.03
C ARG A 44 -14.56 13.85 -17.63
N ILE A 45 -14.53 12.88 -18.54
CA ILE A 45 -13.98 11.54 -18.28
C ILE A 45 -12.48 11.64 -18.00
N THR A 46 -11.73 12.43 -18.77
CA THR A 46 -10.30 12.63 -18.55
C THR A 46 -10.03 13.29 -17.19
N GLU A 47 -10.81 14.30 -16.79
CA GLU A 47 -10.69 14.93 -15.48
C GLU A 47 -10.95 13.94 -14.34
N GLN A 48 -12.01 13.13 -14.44
CA GLN A 48 -12.29 12.09 -13.45
C GLN A 48 -11.23 10.99 -13.40
N ALA A 49 -10.67 10.61 -14.55
CA ALA A 49 -9.57 9.65 -14.61
C ALA A 49 -8.32 10.19 -13.92
N LEU A 50 -7.99 11.48 -14.09
CA LEU A 50 -6.86 12.11 -13.41
C LEU A 50 -7.04 12.18 -11.90
N GLU A 51 -8.25 12.51 -11.42
CA GLU A 51 -8.56 12.48 -9.98
C GLU A 51 -8.43 11.07 -9.42
N TYR A 52 -8.94 10.07 -10.14
CA TYR A 52 -8.82 8.66 -9.76
C TYR A 52 -7.37 8.22 -9.69
N ASP A 53 -6.55 8.51 -10.72
CA ASP A 53 -5.13 8.16 -10.76
C ASP A 53 -4.37 8.79 -9.60
N HIS A 54 -4.70 10.03 -9.23
CA HIS A 54 -4.10 10.71 -8.07
C HIS A 54 -4.44 10.03 -6.75
N ILE A 55 -5.71 9.64 -6.54
CA ILE A 55 -6.13 8.91 -5.33
C ILE A 55 -5.46 7.53 -5.30
N TYR A 56 -5.45 6.82 -6.42
CA TYR A 56 -4.83 5.52 -6.54
C TYR A 56 -3.32 5.55 -6.24
N ALA A 57 -2.61 6.55 -6.76
CA ALA A 57 -1.19 6.73 -6.47
C ALA A 57 -0.94 6.98 -4.97
N LYS A 58 -1.81 7.74 -4.29
CA LYS A 58 -1.74 7.95 -2.83
C LYS A 58 -1.96 6.65 -2.06
N GLU A 59 -2.97 5.86 -2.46
CA GLU A 59 -3.28 4.56 -1.86
C GLU A 59 -2.10 3.59 -2.02
N LEU A 60 -1.53 3.50 -3.22
CA LEU A 60 -0.39 2.65 -3.51
C LEU A 60 0.83 3.04 -2.65
N SER A 61 1.12 4.34 -2.54
CA SER A 61 2.20 4.86 -1.69
C SER A 61 1.99 4.52 -0.21
N LEU A 62 0.75 4.65 0.28
CA LEU A 62 0.38 4.31 1.65
C LEU A 62 0.55 2.82 1.93
N SER A 63 0.03 1.96 1.04
CA SER A 63 0.15 0.51 1.13
C SER A 63 1.61 0.05 1.11
N ASN A 64 2.41 0.54 0.15
CA ASN A 64 3.84 0.22 0.04
C ASN A 64 4.64 0.66 1.28
N SER A 65 4.32 1.83 1.82
CA SER A 65 4.95 2.33 3.04
C SER A 65 4.64 1.43 4.24
N MET A 66 3.39 0.96 4.33
CA MET A 66 2.96 0.07 5.40
C MET A 66 3.56 -1.33 5.28
N ASP A 67 3.60 -1.91 4.08
CA ASP A 67 4.26 -3.19 3.83
C ASP A 67 5.75 -3.11 4.17
N SER A 68 6.43 -2.03 3.80
CA SER A 68 7.83 -1.83 4.17
C SER A 68 8.06 -1.90 5.68
N ILE A 69 7.21 -1.23 6.48
CA ILE A 69 7.24 -1.31 7.95
C ILE A 69 7.07 -2.76 8.42
N TYR A 70 6.08 -3.47 7.87
CA TYR A 70 5.81 -4.86 8.20
C TYR A 70 7.00 -5.79 7.87
N GLN A 71 7.63 -5.63 6.70
CA GLN A 71 8.80 -6.42 6.31
C GLN A 71 9.96 -6.23 7.30
N TYR A 72 10.25 -4.99 7.71
CA TYR A 72 11.28 -4.74 8.73
C TYR A 72 10.91 -5.36 10.08
N MET A 73 9.66 -5.27 10.50
CA MET A 73 9.22 -5.93 11.73
C MET A 73 9.33 -7.45 11.65
N LYS A 74 9.03 -8.04 10.49
CA LYS A 74 9.14 -9.49 10.26
C LYS A 74 10.57 -9.99 10.47
N LEU A 75 11.58 -9.20 10.08
CA LEU A 75 13.00 -9.52 10.27
C LEU A 75 13.45 -9.48 11.74
N MET A 76 12.75 -8.75 12.61
CA MET A 76 13.15 -8.65 14.03
C MET A 76 13.08 -10.02 14.71
N ASN A 77 14.10 -10.32 15.52
CA ASN A 77 14.28 -11.57 16.26
C ASN A 77 14.44 -12.83 15.37
N THR A 78 14.71 -12.69 14.07
CA THR A 78 14.86 -13.87 13.18
C THR A 78 16.26 -14.46 13.16
N SER A 79 17.28 -13.66 13.45
CA SER A 79 18.67 -14.12 13.49
C SER A 79 19.48 -13.32 14.51
N PRO A 80 20.41 -13.96 15.25
CA PRO A 80 21.29 -13.26 16.20
C PRO A 80 22.27 -12.29 15.51
N GLN A 81 22.46 -12.39 14.19
CA GLN A 81 23.29 -11.45 13.43
C GLN A 81 22.56 -10.14 13.10
N ILE A 82 21.24 -10.10 13.27
CA ILE A 82 20.43 -8.91 12.97
C ILE A 82 20.44 -7.98 14.18
N ASN A 83 20.71 -6.70 13.93
CA ASN A 83 20.65 -5.68 14.96
C ASN A 83 19.20 -5.22 15.17
N ASP A 84 18.49 -5.88 16.09
CA ASP A 84 17.10 -5.57 16.41
C ASP A 84 16.90 -4.12 16.91
N LYS A 85 17.91 -3.53 17.58
CA LYS A 85 17.84 -2.14 18.06
C LYS A 85 17.86 -1.15 16.90
N LEU A 86 18.72 -1.39 15.90
CA LEU A 86 18.73 -0.60 14.67
C LEU A 86 17.42 -0.77 13.91
N LEU A 87 16.94 -2.00 13.79
CA LEU A 87 15.71 -2.33 13.08
C LEU A 87 14.48 -1.68 13.73
N GLN A 88 14.39 -1.68 15.06
CA GLN A 88 13.36 -0.98 15.81
C GLN A 88 13.40 0.54 15.58
N SER A 89 14.60 1.12 15.47
CA SER A 89 14.75 2.54 15.13
C SER A 89 14.25 2.83 13.72
N VAL A 90 14.61 1.99 12.74
CA VAL A 90 14.13 2.12 11.35
C VAL A 90 12.61 2.02 11.28
N VAL A 91 12.02 1.02 11.95
CA VAL A 91 10.56 0.85 12.02
C VAL A 91 9.89 2.07 12.64
N SER A 92 10.43 2.59 13.75
CA SER A 92 9.88 3.77 14.44
C SER A 92 9.94 5.03 13.57
N THR A 93 11.05 5.27 12.88
CA THR A 93 11.19 6.41 11.95
C THR A 93 10.20 6.32 10.80
N ARG A 94 10.08 5.14 10.18
CA ARG A 94 9.13 4.92 9.08
C ARG A 94 7.68 5.07 9.55
N LYS A 95 7.33 4.52 10.71
CA LYS A 95 6.02 4.74 11.35
C LYS A 95 5.73 6.22 11.53
N MET A 96 6.68 6.99 12.08
CA MET A 96 6.48 8.41 12.33
C MET A 96 6.26 9.21 11.04
N ASN A 97 7.03 8.89 9.99
CA ASN A 97 6.85 9.51 8.68
C ASN A 97 5.50 9.17 8.06
N LEU A 98 5.08 7.90 8.14
CA LEU A 98 3.79 7.46 7.61
C LEU A 98 2.62 8.05 8.40
N LEU A 99 2.75 8.19 9.72
CA LEU A 99 1.76 8.85 10.56
C LEU A 99 1.56 10.31 10.17
N LYS A 100 2.64 11.05 9.88
CA LYS A 100 2.56 12.42 9.35
C LYS A 100 1.86 12.46 8.00
N TYR A 101 2.22 11.57 7.09
CA TYR A 101 1.59 11.48 5.77
C TYR A 101 0.08 11.20 5.85
N VAL A 102 -0.34 10.35 6.78
CA VAL A 102 -1.76 10.02 7.02
C VAL A 102 -2.52 11.13 7.76
N GLN A 103 -1.85 11.97 8.55
CA GLN A 103 -2.48 13.09 9.25
C GLN A 103 -3.05 14.15 8.29
N ASP A 104 -2.43 14.30 7.12
CA ASP A 104 -2.87 15.25 6.09
C ASP A 104 -4.02 14.71 5.21
N MET A 105 -4.44 13.45 5.43
CA MET A 105 -5.50 12.77 4.68
C MET A 105 -6.83 12.78 5.43
N ASP A 106 -7.94 12.60 4.70
CA ASP A 106 -9.25 12.46 5.35
C ASP A 106 -9.29 11.22 6.24
N THR A 107 -9.84 11.41 7.44
CA THR A 107 -9.85 10.37 8.48
C THR A 107 -10.67 9.14 8.10
N LYS A 108 -11.68 9.28 7.22
CA LYS A 108 -12.52 8.15 6.79
C LYS A 108 -11.75 7.25 5.84
N ASP A 109 -10.99 7.84 4.92
CA ASP A 109 -10.25 7.12 3.89
C ASP A 109 -9.06 6.33 4.47
N CYS A 110 -8.43 6.87 5.53
CA CYS A 110 -7.23 6.27 6.13
C CYS A 110 -7.45 5.56 7.47
N ARG A 111 -8.70 5.32 7.87
CA ARG A 111 -9.05 4.80 9.20
C ARG A 111 -8.31 3.51 9.56
N LEU A 112 -8.26 2.55 8.64
CA LEU A 112 -7.61 1.25 8.85
C LEU A 112 -6.10 1.39 9.02
N TYR A 113 -5.45 2.16 8.15
CA TYR A 113 -4.01 2.41 8.23
C TYR A 113 -3.64 3.13 9.52
N ARG A 114 -4.44 4.11 9.93
CA ARG A 114 -4.23 4.84 11.19
C ARG A 114 -4.33 3.92 12.40
N GLN A 115 -5.37 3.09 12.47
CA GLN A 115 -5.53 2.11 13.53
C GLN A 115 -4.37 1.09 13.57
N LEU A 116 -3.91 0.63 12.41
CA LEU A 116 -2.77 -0.28 12.33
C LEU A 116 -1.47 0.40 12.80
N LEU A 117 -1.22 1.63 12.37
CA LEU A 117 -0.07 2.44 12.79
C LEU A 117 -0.06 2.71 14.30
N GLU A 118 -1.21 2.98 14.90
CA GLU A 118 -1.35 3.15 16.36
C GLU A 118 -0.97 1.84 17.08
N ASN A 119 -1.48 0.70 16.59
CA ASN A 119 -1.20 -0.62 17.15
C ASN A 119 0.23 -1.13 16.95
N LEU A 120 1.02 -0.54 16.03
CA LEU A 120 2.43 -0.90 15.82
C LEU A 120 3.27 -0.84 17.10
N ASN A 121 2.98 0.09 18.02
CA ASN A 121 3.74 0.18 19.27
C ASN A 121 3.52 -1.06 20.15
N ILE A 122 2.31 -1.61 20.15
CA ILE A 122 1.98 -2.83 20.89
C ILE A 122 2.75 -4.00 20.28
N PHE A 123 2.73 -4.15 18.96
CA PHE A 123 3.46 -5.22 18.27
C PHE A 123 4.96 -5.14 18.48
N LEU A 124 5.55 -3.93 18.45
CA LEU A 124 6.96 -3.72 18.77
C LEU A 124 7.28 -4.08 20.22
N GLY A 125 6.42 -3.68 21.17
CA GLY A 125 6.57 -4.03 22.59
C GLY A 125 6.56 -5.55 22.80
N VAL A 126 5.64 -6.27 22.16
CA VAL A 126 5.60 -7.75 22.22
C VAL A 126 6.88 -8.36 21.64
N LYS A 127 7.37 -7.86 20.51
CA LYS A 127 8.63 -8.34 19.91
C LYS A 127 9.84 -8.11 20.81
N ASP A 128 9.92 -6.96 21.48
CA ASP A 128 11.03 -6.70 22.41
C ASP A 128 10.97 -7.58 23.65
N SER A 129 9.77 -7.83 24.18
CA SER A 129 9.57 -8.79 25.28
C SER A 129 10.02 -10.21 24.91
N ILE A 130 9.69 -10.69 23.70
CA ILE A 130 10.15 -11.99 23.20
C ILE A 130 11.69 -12.03 23.12
N ARG A 131 12.31 -10.95 22.65
CA ARG A 131 13.77 -10.84 22.57
C ARG A 131 14.42 -10.96 23.96
N LEU A 132 13.90 -10.25 24.95
CA LEU A 132 14.38 -10.31 26.32
C LEU A 132 14.22 -11.70 26.94
N LEU A 133 13.07 -12.35 26.71
CA LEU A 133 12.82 -13.71 27.18
C LEU A 133 13.79 -14.73 26.56
N ASN A 134 14.05 -14.64 25.25
CA ASN A 134 15.03 -15.51 24.59
C ASN A 134 16.45 -15.33 25.17
N ILE A 135 16.84 -14.09 25.49
CA ILE A 135 18.14 -13.81 26.13
C ILE A 135 18.18 -14.44 27.53
N GLN A 136 17.11 -14.30 28.31
CA GLN A 136 17.01 -14.89 29.64
C GLN A 136 17.06 -16.42 29.61
N GLU A 137 16.34 -17.04 28.67
CA GLU A 137 16.35 -18.50 28.47
C GLU A 137 17.76 -19.01 28.18
N GLU A 138 18.48 -18.37 27.26
CA GLU A 138 19.85 -18.77 26.91
C GLU A 138 20.85 -18.55 28.05
N MET A 139 20.66 -17.54 28.90
CA MET A 139 21.46 -17.37 30.12
C MET A 139 21.21 -18.51 31.12
N VAL A 140 19.94 -18.80 31.43
CA VAL A 140 19.57 -19.88 32.37
C VAL A 140 20.06 -21.24 31.88
N LYS A 141 19.96 -21.50 30.57
CA LYS A 141 20.46 -22.71 29.94
C LYS A 141 21.97 -22.86 30.08
N LYS A 142 22.74 -21.78 29.91
CA LYS A 142 24.19 -21.77 30.13
C LYS A 142 24.53 -22.07 31.59
N ASP A 143 23.86 -21.41 32.53
CA ASP A 143 24.08 -21.61 33.97
C ASP A 143 23.76 -23.06 34.39
N LEU A 144 22.67 -23.62 33.87
CA LEU A 144 22.31 -25.03 34.11
C LEU A 144 23.37 -25.99 33.56
N MET A 145 23.81 -25.79 32.32
CA MET A 145 24.86 -26.63 31.72
C MET A 145 26.17 -26.54 32.49
N GLN A 146 26.54 -25.35 32.95
CA GLN A 146 27.71 -25.14 33.79
C GLN A 146 27.58 -25.87 35.14
N CYS A 147 26.44 -25.75 35.81
CA CYS A 147 26.14 -26.45 37.06
C CYS A 147 26.22 -27.97 36.90
N ILE A 148 25.64 -28.52 35.83
CA ILE A 148 25.73 -29.95 35.50
C ILE A 148 27.20 -30.36 35.35
N GLN A 149 27.99 -29.60 34.58
CA GLN A 149 29.38 -29.92 34.32
C GLN A 149 30.26 -29.85 35.57
N ASP A 150 30.02 -28.87 36.45
CA ASP A 150 30.73 -28.74 37.71
C ASP A 150 30.34 -29.83 38.72
N ASN A 151 29.08 -30.27 38.73
CA ASN A 151 28.64 -31.44 39.49
C ASN A 151 29.35 -32.72 39.01
N TRP A 152 29.43 -32.93 37.68
CA TRP A 152 30.19 -34.05 37.11
C TRP A 152 31.68 -34.04 37.47
N LYS A 153 32.32 -32.87 37.48
CA LYS A 153 33.72 -32.73 37.93
C LYS A 153 33.87 -33.06 39.41
N THR A 154 32.99 -32.52 40.25
CA THR A 154 33.01 -32.73 41.71
C THR A 154 32.83 -34.21 42.04
N ARG A 155 31.86 -34.87 41.40
CA ARG A 155 31.62 -36.31 41.55
C ARG A 155 32.82 -37.16 41.11
N ARG A 156 33.51 -36.78 40.01
CA ARG A 156 34.76 -37.45 39.61
C ARG A 156 35.86 -37.25 40.66
N ASN A 157 36.07 -36.04 41.17
CA ASN A 157 37.09 -35.77 42.18
C ASN A 157 36.83 -36.56 43.48
N LEU A 158 35.58 -36.66 43.92
CA LEU A 158 35.20 -37.47 45.08
C LEU A 158 35.48 -38.97 44.88
N ASN A 159 35.24 -39.49 43.67
CA ASN A 159 35.51 -40.88 43.36
C ASN A 159 37.02 -41.21 43.27
N VAL A 160 37.87 -40.26 42.86
CA VAL A 160 39.34 -40.47 42.83
C VAL A 160 39.96 -40.33 44.23
N GLY A 161 39.43 -39.44 45.09
CA GLY A 161 39.93 -39.22 46.45
C GLY A 161 39.68 -40.39 47.43
N SER A 162 38.73 -41.27 47.15
CA SER A 162 38.39 -42.41 48.02
C SER A 162 39.24 -43.67 47.76
N GLY A 163 40.08 -43.66 46.71
CA GLY A 163 40.94 -44.80 46.34
C GLY A 163 42.35 -44.81 46.96
N GLY A 164 42.74 -43.75 47.67
CA GLY A 164 44.13 -43.54 48.13
C GLY A 164 44.42 -43.84 49.61
N ASN A 165 43.42 -44.09 50.45
CA ASN A 165 43.62 -44.32 51.90
C ASN A 165 43.39 -45.79 52.30
N LYS A 166 44.14 -46.70 51.66
CA LYS A 166 44.36 -48.06 52.17
C LYS A 166 45.83 -48.45 51.96
N GLN A 167 46.69 -48.03 52.88
CA GLN A 167 47.79 -48.82 53.47
C GLN A 167 48.48 -48.01 54.55
#